data_AF-A0A5H7IIT0-F1
#
_entry.id   AF-A0A5H7IIT0-F1
#
_cell.length_a   1.000
_cell.length_b   1.000
_cell.length_c   1.000
_cell.angle_alpha   90.00
_cell.angle_beta   90.00
_cell.angle_gamma   90.00
#
_symmetry.space_group_name_H-M   'P 1'
#
loop_
_entity.id
_entity.type
_entity.pdbx_description
1 polymer ?
#
loop_
_entity_poly.entity_id
_entity_poly.type
_entity_poly.pdbx_seq_one_letter_code
_entity_poly.pdbx_strand_id
1 'polypeptide(L)'
;MNTLSTIQELARAIRNLIRSGVVTEVDTAQGLCRVQSGGIQTAWLNWLTTRAGRSRTWWAPSVGEQVLLLAIGGELDTAFVLPGIFSDDNPAPSASADAWHVVFPDDAVMEYEPETGALTVSGIKTADVTASESITATVPVVLVKAAERITLDTPEVVCTNKLTTATLEVQKGGTMRGNIEHTGGTFKSNGVQVDDHGHGGVQRGGSWTEDTR
;
A
#
# COMPACT_ATOMS: atom_id res chain seq x y z
N MET A 1 61.40 -9.70 12.42
CA MET A 1 59.96 -9.99 12.48
C MET A 1 59.77 -11.49 12.28
N ASN A 2 59.07 -12.16 13.20
CA ASN A 2 58.92 -13.62 13.18
C ASN A 2 57.80 -14.00 12.21
N THR A 3 58.16 -14.57 11.06
CA THR A 3 57.25 -14.94 9.95
C THR A 3 56.00 -15.70 10.42
N LEU A 4 56.15 -16.54 11.46
CA LEU A 4 55.03 -17.28 12.06
C LEU A 4 53.97 -16.36 12.69
N SER A 5 54.39 -15.30 13.39
CA SER A 5 53.45 -14.33 13.99
C SER A 5 52.68 -13.57 12.91
N THR A 6 53.34 -13.20 11.82
CA THR A 6 52.71 -12.51 10.68
C THR A 6 51.69 -13.40 9.98
N ILE A 7 51.99 -14.69 9.81
CA ILE A 7 51.04 -15.66 9.23
C ILE A 7 49.82 -15.86 10.13
N GLN A 8 50.00 -15.93 11.45
CA GLN A 8 48.89 -16.08 12.39
C GLN A 8 47.96 -14.86 12.40
N GLU A 9 48.53 -13.65 12.41
CA GLU A 9 47.75 -12.41 12.32
C GLU A 9 47.03 -12.28 10.98
N LEU A 10 47.69 -12.61 9.88
CA LEU A 10 47.07 -12.63 8.56
C LEU A 10 45.90 -13.63 8.51
N ALA A 11 46.08 -14.84 9.05
CA ALA A 11 45.03 -15.83 9.14
C ALA A 11 43.86 -15.39 10.04
N ARG A 12 44.12 -14.62 11.11
CA ARG A 12 43.07 -14.01 11.94
C ARG A 12 42.31 -12.94 11.16
N ALA A 13 43.02 -12.01 10.51
CA ALA A 13 42.43 -10.95 9.71
C ALA A 13 41.56 -11.52 8.57
N ILE A 14 42.07 -12.51 7.82
CA ILE A 14 41.34 -13.18 6.74
C ILE A 14 40.04 -13.84 7.26
N ARG A 15 40.11 -14.52 8.41
CA ARG A 15 38.91 -15.14 9.01
C ARG A 15 37.88 -14.13 9.50
N ASN A 16 38.29 -12.90 9.79
CA ASN A 16 37.40 -11.83 10.22
C ASN A 16 36.83 -11.01 9.08
N LEU A 17 37.39 -11.07 7.86
CA LEU A 17 36.91 -10.29 6.71
C LEU A 17 35.42 -10.47 6.45
N ILE A 18 34.92 -11.70 6.54
CA ILE A 18 33.50 -12.04 6.35
C ILE A 18 33.09 -12.99 7.45
N ARG A 19 32.07 -12.62 8.24
CA ARG A 19 31.51 -13.46 9.30
C ARG A 19 29.99 -13.42 9.26
N SER A 20 29.32 -14.47 9.71
CA SER A 20 27.90 -14.41 10.02
C SER A 20 27.68 -14.06 11.49
N GLY A 21 26.51 -13.51 11.81
CA GLY A 21 26.09 -13.23 13.16
C GLY A 21 24.59 -12.94 13.26
N VAL A 22 24.13 -12.62 14.46
CA VAL A 22 22.73 -12.30 14.76
C VAL A 22 22.66 -10.91 15.38
N VAL A 23 21.72 -10.08 14.93
CA VAL A 23 21.49 -8.76 15.52
C VAL A 23 21.00 -8.89 16.96
N THR A 24 21.62 -8.15 17.87
CA THR A 24 21.31 -8.15 19.31
C THR A 24 20.70 -6.85 19.78
N GLU A 25 21.10 -5.73 19.18
CA GLU A 25 20.62 -4.39 19.53
C GLU A 25 20.55 -3.53 18.27
N VAL A 26 19.60 -2.60 18.23
CA VAL A 26 19.37 -1.69 17.09
C VAL A 26 19.11 -0.28 17.63
N ASP A 27 19.89 0.68 17.15
CA ASP A 27 19.69 2.12 17.37
C ASP A 27 19.19 2.74 16.06
N THR A 28 17.88 2.92 15.96
CA THR A 28 17.22 3.51 14.80
C THR A 28 17.42 5.02 14.70
N ALA A 29 17.77 5.71 15.78
CA ALA A 29 18.05 7.15 15.76
C ALA A 29 19.40 7.44 15.09
N GLN A 30 20.39 6.57 15.30
CA GLN A 30 21.72 6.70 14.71
C GLN A 30 21.92 5.86 13.44
N GLY A 31 21.04 4.90 13.16
CA GLY A 31 21.19 3.99 12.02
C GLY A 31 22.28 2.93 12.25
N LEU A 32 22.39 2.43 13.47
CA LEU A 32 23.43 1.50 13.91
C LEU A 32 22.83 0.22 14.53
N CYS A 33 23.53 -0.89 14.44
CA CYS A 33 23.18 -2.11 15.16
C CYS A 33 24.41 -2.82 15.75
N ARG A 34 24.17 -3.72 16.70
CA ARG A 34 25.19 -4.60 17.28
C ARG A 34 24.90 -6.05 16.92
N VAL A 35 25.92 -6.78 16.54
CA VAL A 35 25.81 -8.17 16.07
C VAL A 35 26.63 -9.09 16.97
N GLN A 36 26.02 -10.20 17.38
CA GLN A 36 26.73 -11.31 18.02
C GLN A 36 27.27 -12.24 16.93
N SER A 37 28.57 -12.48 16.90
CA SER A 37 29.22 -13.46 16.04
C SER A 37 30.16 -14.35 16.86
N GLY A 38 29.82 -15.63 16.99
CA GLY A 38 30.56 -16.55 17.87
C GLY A 38 30.59 -16.03 19.31
N GLY A 39 31.79 -15.89 19.88
CA GLY A 39 31.98 -15.33 21.24
C GLY A 39 32.16 -13.81 21.31
N ILE A 40 31.90 -13.07 20.23
CA ILE A 40 32.16 -11.62 20.15
C ILE A 40 30.86 -10.87 19.85
N GLN A 41 30.56 -9.85 20.65
CA GLN A 41 29.56 -8.83 20.31
C GLN A 41 30.28 -7.62 19.71
N THR A 42 29.82 -7.14 18.56
CA THR A 42 30.43 -5.97 17.91
C THR A 42 30.19 -4.67 18.69
N ALA A 43 30.94 -3.63 18.32
CA ALA A 43 30.55 -2.25 18.58
C ALA A 43 29.29 -1.90 17.74
N TRP A 44 28.86 -0.63 17.82
CA TRP A 44 27.82 -0.10 16.96
C TRP A 44 28.31 0.04 15.52
N LEU A 45 27.67 -0.66 14.60
CA LEU A 45 28.04 -0.69 13.18
C LEU A 45 26.89 -0.23 12.31
N ASN A 46 27.20 0.44 11.20
CA ASN A 46 26.22 0.74 10.16
C ASN A 46 25.79 -0.54 9.44
N TRP A 47 24.52 -0.61 9.05
CA TRP A 47 24.04 -1.62 8.12
C TRP A 47 23.96 -1.11 6.68
N LEU A 48 24.11 -2.01 5.72
CA LEU A 48 23.91 -1.78 4.31
C LEU A 48 22.41 -1.69 4.03
N THR A 49 22.03 -0.73 3.21
CA THR A 49 20.68 -0.58 2.67
C THR A 49 20.72 -0.64 1.14
N THR A 50 19.59 -0.89 0.50
CA THR A 50 19.53 -1.04 -0.97
C THR A 50 20.01 0.23 -1.69
N ARG A 51 19.77 1.42 -1.14
CA ARG A 51 20.22 2.71 -1.69
C ARG A 51 20.46 3.75 -0.59
N ALA A 52 21.60 4.44 -0.63
CA ALA A 52 21.96 5.52 0.31
C ALA A 52 22.48 6.80 -0.38
N GLY A 53 21.96 7.12 -1.57
CA GLY A 53 22.38 8.27 -2.37
C GLY A 53 21.32 9.38 -2.41
N ARG A 54 21.07 9.94 -3.61
CA ARG A 54 19.94 10.87 -3.84
C ARG A 54 18.60 10.22 -3.48
N SER A 55 18.41 8.96 -3.88
CA SER A 55 17.38 8.08 -3.36
C SER A 55 17.92 7.32 -2.16
N ARG A 56 17.10 7.17 -1.14
CA ARG A 56 17.44 6.54 0.13
C ARG A 56 16.35 5.55 0.51
N THR A 57 16.75 4.38 1.00
CA THR A 57 15.84 3.37 1.51
C THR A 57 16.13 3.11 2.99
N TRP A 58 15.06 2.94 3.75
CA TRP A 58 15.13 2.69 5.18
C TRP A 58 14.36 1.42 5.50
N TRP A 59 15.09 0.42 5.99
CA TRP A 59 14.54 -0.80 6.57
C TRP A 59 15.55 -1.25 7.62
N ALA A 60 15.28 -0.91 8.88
CA ALA A 60 16.19 -1.27 9.96
C ALA A 60 16.14 -2.79 10.18
N PRO A 61 17.28 -3.44 10.44
CA PRO A 61 17.29 -4.84 10.82
C PRO A 61 16.57 -5.04 12.16
N SER A 62 16.13 -6.27 12.41
CA SER A 62 15.45 -6.64 13.66
C SER A 62 16.36 -7.44 14.59
N VAL A 63 16.15 -7.34 15.91
CA VAL A 63 16.83 -8.22 16.87
C VAL A 63 16.45 -9.67 16.57
N GLY A 64 17.44 -10.57 16.52
CA GLY A 64 17.26 -11.96 16.12
C GLY A 64 17.47 -12.23 14.62
N GLU A 65 17.60 -11.19 13.80
CA GLU A 65 17.87 -11.35 12.37
C GLU A 65 19.31 -11.81 12.11
N GLN A 66 19.48 -12.83 11.27
CA GLN A 66 20.79 -13.33 10.88
C GLN A 66 21.38 -12.48 9.74
N VAL A 67 22.65 -12.08 9.87
CA VAL A 67 23.31 -11.10 9.00
C VAL A 67 24.76 -11.48 8.68
N LEU A 68 25.33 -10.87 7.65
CA LEU A 68 26.77 -10.88 7.40
C LEU A 68 27.46 -9.64 7.98
N LEU A 69 28.68 -9.81 8.46
CA LEU A 69 29.64 -8.78 8.84
C LEU A 69 30.74 -8.72 7.80
N LEU A 70 30.99 -7.54 7.25
CA LEU A 70 32.02 -7.27 6.25
C LEU A 70 33.07 -6.34 6.87
N ALA A 71 34.14 -6.92 7.40
CA ALA A 71 35.17 -6.22 8.17
C ALA A 71 36.26 -5.63 7.25
N ILE A 72 36.46 -4.32 7.27
CA ILE A 72 37.53 -3.68 6.51
C ILE A 72 38.87 -4.04 7.16
N GLY A 73 39.77 -4.66 6.39
CA GLY A 73 41.06 -5.11 6.90
C GLY A 73 41.01 -6.25 7.92
N GLY A 74 39.84 -6.89 8.10
CA GLY A 74 39.64 -7.94 9.10
C GLY A 74 39.46 -7.43 10.53
N GLU A 75 39.18 -6.12 10.69
CA GLU A 75 38.85 -5.50 11.96
C GLU A 75 37.34 -5.31 12.12
N LEU A 76 36.79 -5.81 13.22
CA LEU A 76 35.34 -5.89 13.41
C LEU A 76 34.70 -4.58 13.88
N ASP A 77 35.49 -3.65 14.41
CA ASP A 77 35.00 -2.33 14.81
C ASP A 77 34.72 -1.40 13.62
N THR A 78 35.29 -1.70 12.45
CA THR A 78 35.07 -0.99 11.17
C THR A 78 34.18 -1.77 10.21
N ALA A 79 33.55 -2.86 10.68
CA ALA A 79 32.73 -3.70 9.84
C ALA A 79 31.41 -3.02 9.47
N PHE A 80 30.85 -3.45 8.35
CA PHE A 80 29.48 -3.13 8.00
C PHE A 80 28.60 -4.38 8.11
N VAL A 81 27.35 -4.17 8.51
CA VAL A 81 26.35 -5.24 8.60
C VAL A 81 25.60 -5.33 7.28
N LEU A 82 25.47 -6.51 6.70
CA LEU A 82 24.63 -6.77 5.53
C LEU A 82 23.48 -7.71 5.94
N PRO A 83 22.27 -7.16 6.17
CA PRO A 83 21.04 -7.95 6.29
C PRO A 83 20.65 -8.56 4.93
N GLY A 84 20.00 -9.71 4.84
CA GLY A 84 19.56 -10.67 5.86
C GLY A 84 19.71 -12.10 5.31
N ILE A 85 19.73 -13.08 6.21
CA ILE A 85 19.84 -14.51 5.89
C ILE A 85 18.62 -15.20 6.52
N PHE A 86 17.87 -15.97 5.74
CA PHE A 86 16.78 -16.78 6.28
C PHE A 86 17.30 -17.75 7.34
N SER A 87 16.52 -17.91 8.40
CA SER A 87 16.81 -18.82 9.51
C SER A 87 15.56 -19.61 9.89
N ASP A 88 15.68 -20.54 10.83
CA ASP A 88 14.52 -21.29 11.34
C ASP A 88 13.49 -20.36 12.02
N ASP A 89 13.96 -19.30 12.70
CA ASP A 89 13.11 -18.29 13.35
C ASP A 89 12.51 -17.30 12.33
N ASN A 90 13.21 -17.05 11.22
CA ASN A 90 12.78 -16.12 10.16
C ASN A 90 12.92 -16.81 8.78
N PRO A 91 12.01 -17.74 8.45
CA PRO A 91 12.06 -18.49 7.19
C PRO A 91 11.69 -17.63 5.98
N ALA A 92 11.95 -18.15 4.78
CA ALA A 92 11.53 -17.50 3.54
C ALA A 92 9.99 -17.33 3.50
N PRO A 93 9.48 -16.13 3.20
CA PRO A 93 8.03 -15.87 3.24
C PRO A 93 7.28 -16.39 2.01
N SER A 94 7.98 -16.79 0.95
CA SER A 94 7.39 -17.34 -0.28
C SER A 94 8.30 -18.42 -0.88
N ALA A 95 7.69 -19.33 -1.63
CA ALA A 95 8.35 -20.34 -2.44
C ALA A 95 8.18 -20.10 -3.96
N SER A 96 7.54 -18.99 -4.36
CA SER A 96 7.44 -18.62 -5.77
C SER A 96 8.82 -18.29 -6.34
N ALA A 97 9.07 -18.75 -7.56
CA ALA A 97 10.33 -18.50 -8.25
C ALA A 97 10.42 -17.06 -8.80
N ASP A 98 9.27 -16.44 -9.08
CA ASP A 98 9.19 -15.17 -9.83
C ASP A 98 8.57 -14.03 -9.03
N ALA A 99 7.85 -14.31 -7.93
CA ALA A 99 7.20 -13.28 -7.14
C ALA A 99 8.21 -12.36 -6.44
N TRP A 100 7.91 -11.06 -6.46
CA TRP A 100 8.42 -10.15 -5.44
C TRP A 100 7.43 -10.15 -4.28
N HIS A 101 7.84 -10.62 -3.10
CA HIS A 101 6.96 -10.82 -1.96
C HIS A 101 7.56 -10.23 -0.67
N VAL A 102 6.82 -9.34 -0.02
CA VAL A 102 7.20 -8.70 1.25
C VAL A 102 6.12 -8.92 2.29
N VAL A 103 6.50 -9.49 3.44
CA VAL A 103 5.65 -9.65 4.63
C VAL A 103 6.11 -8.70 5.72
N PHE A 104 5.15 -8.01 6.34
CA PHE A 104 5.36 -7.11 7.46
C PHE A 104 5.02 -7.80 8.80
N PRO A 105 5.55 -7.32 9.94
CA PRO A 105 5.34 -7.96 11.25
C PRO A 105 3.88 -7.90 11.77
N ASP A 106 3.00 -7.14 11.12
CA ASP A 106 1.56 -7.09 11.37
C ASP A 106 0.74 -7.95 10.37
N ASP A 107 1.41 -8.90 9.70
CA ASP A 107 0.87 -9.80 8.68
C ASP A 107 0.40 -9.10 7.38
N ALA A 108 0.69 -7.81 7.21
CA ALA A 108 0.45 -7.15 5.94
C ALA A 108 1.39 -7.72 4.86
N VAL A 109 0.90 -7.77 3.62
CA VAL A 109 1.63 -8.31 2.48
C VAL A 109 1.59 -7.34 1.32
N MET A 110 2.73 -7.18 0.66
CA MET A 110 2.84 -6.54 -0.65
C MET A 110 3.53 -7.52 -1.61
N GLU A 111 2.84 -7.90 -2.68
CA GLU A 111 3.31 -8.90 -3.63
C GLU A 111 3.03 -8.52 -5.08
N TYR A 112 3.99 -8.79 -5.97
CA TYR A 112 3.74 -8.89 -7.41
C TYR A 112 4.13 -10.29 -7.91
N GLU A 113 3.17 -11.02 -8.49
CA GLU A 113 3.34 -12.39 -9.02
C GLU A 113 3.23 -12.38 -10.56
N PRO A 114 4.35 -12.50 -11.30
CA PRO A 114 4.36 -12.53 -12.76
C PRO A 114 3.54 -13.66 -13.40
N GLU A 115 3.42 -14.83 -12.76
CA GLU A 115 2.64 -15.95 -13.31
C GLU A 115 1.17 -15.58 -13.53
N THR A 116 0.62 -14.79 -12.61
CA THR A 116 -0.79 -14.33 -12.65
C THR A 116 -0.93 -12.88 -13.11
N GLY A 117 0.17 -12.13 -13.16
CA GLY A 117 0.18 -10.68 -13.40
C GLY A 117 -0.49 -9.87 -12.28
N ALA A 118 -0.57 -10.42 -11.07
CA ALA A 118 -1.30 -9.82 -9.96
C ALA A 118 -0.38 -8.96 -9.08
N LEU A 119 -0.81 -7.72 -8.81
CA LEU A 119 -0.29 -6.88 -7.73
C LEU A 119 -1.26 -6.93 -6.55
N THR A 120 -0.80 -7.41 -5.40
CA THR A 120 -1.61 -7.56 -4.18
C THR A 120 -1.05 -6.71 -3.05
N VAL A 121 -1.93 -5.95 -2.39
CA VAL A 121 -1.68 -5.28 -1.11
C VAL A 121 -2.80 -5.67 -0.15
N SER A 122 -2.45 -6.33 0.95
CA SER A 122 -3.44 -6.89 1.90
C SER A 122 -2.97 -6.78 3.35
N GLY A 123 -3.89 -7.03 4.30
CA GLY A 123 -3.60 -6.99 5.75
C GLY A 123 -3.44 -5.57 6.35
N ILE A 124 -3.45 -4.53 5.52
CA ILE A 124 -3.28 -3.14 5.96
C ILE A 124 -4.55 -2.54 6.60
N LYS A 125 -4.36 -1.53 7.46
CA LYS A 125 -5.47 -0.74 8.04
C LYS A 125 -5.79 0.53 7.26
N THR A 126 -4.79 1.19 6.68
CA THR A 126 -4.91 2.47 5.98
C THR A 126 -4.05 2.47 4.72
N ALA A 127 -4.49 3.19 3.68
CA ALA A 127 -3.71 3.45 2.47
C ALA A 127 -3.99 4.88 2.00
N ASP A 128 -2.94 5.70 1.92
CA ASP A 128 -3.02 7.11 1.49
C ASP A 128 -2.17 7.31 0.23
N VAL A 129 -2.76 7.94 -0.79
CA VAL A 129 -2.07 8.33 -2.03
C VAL A 129 -2.26 9.83 -2.25
N THR A 130 -1.18 10.59 -2.12
CA THR A 130 -1.17 12.04 -2.28
C THR A 130 -0.36 12.43 -3.49
N ALA A 131 -1.00 13.07 -4.48
CA ALA A 131 -0.37 13.60 -5.68
C ALA A 131 -0.71 15.10 -5.83
N SER A 132 0.25 15.91 -6.28
CA SER A 132 0.04 17.36 -6.47
C SER A 132 -0.68 17.72 -7.76
N GLU A 133 -0.72 16.81 -8.73
CA GLU A 133 -1.26 17.09 -10.07
C GLU A 133 -2.38 16.12 -10.43
N SER A 134 -2.11 14.81 -10.49
CA SER A 134 -3.11 13.82 -10.93
C SER A 134 -2.84 12.42 -10.41
N ILE A 135 -3.92 11.63 -10.36
CA ILE A 135 -3.93 10.17 -10.21
C ILE A 135 -4.81 9.63 -11.35
N THR A 136 -4.28 8.71 -12.15
CA THR A 136 -4.98 8.12 -13.31
C THR A 136 -4.97 6.60 -13.22
N ALA A 137 -6.11 5.96 -13.50
CA ALA A 137 -6.22 4.52 -13.58
C ALA A 137 -6.88 4.11 -14.91
N THR A 138 -6.17 3.31 -15.73
CA THR A 138 -6.66 2.82 -17.03
C THR A 138 -6.71 1.31 -17.01
N VAL A 139 -7.92 0.76 -16.92
CA VAL A 139 -8.19 -0.69 -16.84
C VAL A 139 -9.59 -0.96 -17.38
N PRO A 140 -9.88 -2.15 -17.94
CA PRO A 140 -11.23 -2.48 -18.41
C PRO A 140 -12.30 -2.47 -17.31
N VAL A 141 -11.96 -2.82 -16.06
CA VAL A 141 -12.91 -2.95 -14.95
C VAL A 141 -12.31 -2.40 -13.65
N VAL A 142 -13.07 -1.57 -12.94
CA VAL A 142 -12.78 -1.12 -11.57
C VAL A 142 -13.92 -1.55 -10.65
N LEU A 143 -13.59 -2.21 -9.54
CA LEU A 143 -14.56 -2.64 -8.53
C LEU A 143 -14.18 -2.07 -7.16
N VAL A 144 -15.11 -1.34 -6.53
CA VAL A 144 -14.94 -0.82 -5.17
C VAL A 144 -15.99 -1.44 -4.27
N LYS A 145 -15.55 -2.19 -3.25
CA LYS A 145 -16.42 -2.77 -2.21
C LYS A 145 -16.20 -2.02 -0.90
N ALA A 146 -17.02 -1.01 -0.64
CA ALA A 146 -17.01 -0.27 0.62
C ALA A 146 -18.21 -0.70 1.49
N ALA A 147 -17.97 -1.05 2.75
CA ALA A 147 -19.03 -1.46 3.68
C ALA A 147 -19.82 -0.26 4.25
N GLU A 148 -19.18 0.91 4.32
CA GLU A 148 -19.79 2.11 4.90
C GLU A 148 -20.15 3.14 3.83
N ARG A 149 -19.16 3.72 3.16
CA ARG A 149 -19.36 4.77 2.15
C ARG A 149 -18.16 4.94 1.22
N ILE A 150 -18.41 5.53 0.06
CA ILE A 150 -17.39 6.14 -0.81
C ILE A 150 -17.69 7.64 -0.83
N THR A 151 -16.69 8.48 -0.58
CA THR A 151 -16.83 9.94 -0.63
C THR A 151 -15.97 10.49 -1.76
N LEU A 152 -16.60 11.25 -2.67
CA LEU A 152 -15.93 11.98 -3.75
C LEU A 152 -15.99 13.46 -3.43
N ASP A 153 -15.00 13.96 -2.69
CA ASP A 153 -14.89 15.37 -2.34
C ASP A 153 -14.15 16.12 -3.45
N THR A 154 -14.91 16.48 -4.49
CA THR A 154 -14.42 17.17 -5.69
C THR A 154 -15.49 18.13 -6.20
N PRO A 155 -15.10 19.26 -6.82
CA PRO A 155 -16.05 20.15 -7.48
C PRO A 155 -16.89 19.47 -8.57
N GLU A 156 -16.34 18.47 -9.26
CA GLU A 156 -17.02 17.79 -10.37
C GLU A 156 -16.71 16.29 -10.40
N VAL A 157 -17.75 15.49 -10.65
CA VAL A 157 -17.66 14.06 -10.99
C VAL A 157 -18.35 13.84 -12.33
N VAL A 158 -17.63 13.35 -13.33
CA VAL A 158 -18.15 13.11 -14.68
C VAL A 158 -18.26 11.63 -14.98
N CYS A 159 -19.49 11.12 -15.12
CA CYS A 159 -19.76 9.83 -15.73
C CYS A 159 -20.08 10.04 -17.22
N THR A 160 -19.21 9.57 -18.12
CA THR A 160 -19.30 9.88 -19.56
C THR A 160 -20.43 9.18 -20.31
N ASN A 161 -20.99 8.12 -19.72
CA ASN A 161 -22.07 7.32 -20.32
C ASN A 161 -23.22 7.14 -19.32
N LYS A 162 -23.38 5.94 -18.76
CA LYS A 162 -24.50 5.59 -17.87
C LYS A 162 -24.07 5.58 -16.40
N LEU A 163 -24.86 6.22 -15.54
CA LEU A 163 -24.84 5.99 -14.11
C LEU A 163 -25.94 4.99 -13.74
N THR A 164 -25.59 3.88 -13.08
CA THR A 164 -26.56 2.94 -12.49
C THR A 164 -26.37 2.96 -10.99
N THR A 165 -27.44 3.27 -10.25
CA THR A 165 -27.43 3.31 -8.77
C THR A 165 -28.76 2.79 -8.23
N ALA A 166 -28.74 2.23 -7.02
CA ALA A 166 -29.96 1.81 -6.34
C ALA A 166 -30.79 3.02 -5.85
N THR A 167 -30.12 4.07 -5.40
CA THR A 167 -30.74 5.31 -4.91
C THR A 167 -29.93 6.52 -5.36
N LEU A 168 -30.57 7.68 -5.52
CA LEU A 168 -29.92 8.94 -5.86
C LEU A 168 -30.48 10.07 -4.99
N GLU A 169 -29.60 10.81 -4.33
CA GLU A 169 -29.92 12.02 -3.58
C GLU A 169 -29.15 13.21 -4.18
N VAL A 170 -29.87 14.30 -4.51
CA VAL A 170 -29.29 15.53 -5.08
C VAL A 170 -29.65 16.71 -4.17
N GLN A 171 -28.69 17.18 -3.39
CA GLN A 171 -28.95 18.18 -2.35
C GLN A 171 -28.90 19.64 -2.83
N LYS A 172 -28.08 19.93 -3.85
CA LYS A 172 -27.86 21.30 -4.37
C LYS A 172 -28.50 21.55 -5.74
N GLY A 173 -29.39 20.66 -6.17
CA GLY A 173 -30.04 20.71 -7.48
C GLY A 173 -29.07 20.49 -8.64
N GLY A 174 -29.47 20.93 -9.84
CA GLY A 174 -28.71 20.77 -11.08
C GLY A 174 -29.61 20.93 -12.29
N THR A 175 -29.06 20.69 -13.48
CA THR A 175 -29.84 20.66 -14.74
C THR A 175 -29.94 19.23 -15.25
N MET A 176 -31.16 18.79 -15.58
CA MET A 176 -31.40 17.54 -16.31
C MET A 176 -31.74 17.89 -17.77
N ARG A 177 -31.11 17.22 -18.75
CA ARG A 177 -31.34 17.44 -20.18
C ARG A 177 -31.66 16.12 -20.87
N GLY A 178 -32.45 16.20 -21.94
CA GLY A 178 -32.92 15.03 -22.69
C GLY A 178 -34.20 14.43 -22.09
N ASN A 179 -34.59 13.28 -22.63
CA ASN A 179 -35.76 12.55 -22.17
C ASN A 179 -35.42 11.79 -20.88
N ILE A 180 -36.29 11.91 -19.87
CA ILE A 180 -36.20 11.15 -18.62
C ILE A 180 -37.47 10.33 -18.50
N GLU A 181 -37.31 9.01 -18.44
CA GLU A 181 -38.41 8.08 -18.19
C GLU A 181 -38.37 7.66 -16.72
N HIS A 182 -39.49 7.84 -16.02
CA HIS A 182 -39.68 7.43 -14.64
C HIS A 182 -40.86 6.46 -14.57
N THR A 183 -40.60 5.25 -14.08
CA THR A 183 -41.60 4.18 -13.94
C THR A 183 -41.38 3.45 -12.61
N GLY A 184 -42.39 2.67 -12.17
CA GLY A 184 -42.27 1.85 -10.95
C GLY A 184 -42.32 2.61 -9.63
N GLY A 185 -42.86 3.84 -9.62
CA GLY A 185 -42.99 4.67 -8.41
C GLY A 185 -43.72 5.99 -8.67
N THR A 186 -43.60 6.95 -7.75
CA THR A 186 -44.18 8.31 -7.86
C THR A 186 -43.09 9.36 -8.06
N PHE A 187 -43.28 10.32 -8.98
CA PHE A 187 -42.39 11.47 -9.11
C PHE A 187 -43.05 12.73 -8.53
N LYS A 188 -42.49 13.29 -7.45
CA LYS A 188 -43.05 14.46 -6.76
C LYS A 188 -42.14 15.68 -6.87
N SER A 189 -42.73 16.84 -7.11
CA SER A 189 -42.07 18.15 -7.05
C SER A 189 -42.78 19.03 -6.04
N ASN A 190 -42.07 19.50 -5.01
CA ASN A 190 -42.64 20.28 -3.90
C ASN A 190 -43.89 19.64 -3.28
N GLY A 191 -43.91 18.30 -3.17
CA GLY A 191 -45.03 17.53 -2.61
C GLY A 191 -46.15 17.17 -3.58
N VAL A 192 -46.18 17.74 -4.79
CA VAL A 192 -47.18 17.43 -5.83
C VAL A 192 -46.68 16.30 -6.71
N GLN A 193 -47.46 15.23 -6.86
CA GLN A 193 -47.15 14.12 -7.77
C GLN A 193 -47.42 14.54 -9.21
N VAL A 194 -46.40 14.48 -10.07
CA VAL A 194 -46.48 15.05 -11.42
C VAL A 194 -47.47 14.28 -12.30
N ASP A 195 -47.44 12.95 -12.23
CA ASP A 195 -48.24 12.04 -13.05
C ASP A 195 -49.67 11.78 -12.52
N ASP A 196 -49.98 12.26 -11.31
CA ASP A 196 -51.30 12.13 -10.66
C ASP A 196 -51.58 13.35 -9.78
N HIS A 197 -51.66 14.53 -10.40
CA HIS A 197 -52.11 15.75 -9.73
C HIS A 197 -53.50 16.19 -10.21
N GLY A 198 -54.19 16.94 -9.37
CA GLY A 198 -55.48 17.53 -9.68
C GLY A 198 -55.54 19.02 -9.37
N HIS A 199 -56.59 19.66 -9.86
CA HIS A 199 -56.89 21.08 -9.64
C HIS A 199 -58.17 21.25 -8.82
N GLY A 200 -58.09 21.98 -7.70
CA GLY A 200 -59.23 22.33 -6.84
C GLY A 200 -59.80 23.71 -7.17
N GLY A 201 -61.04 23.98 -6.74
CA GLY A 201 -61.68 25.31 -6.90
C GLY A 201 -62.22 25.62 -8.30
N VAL A 202 -62.31 24.61 -9.18
CA VAL A 202 -62.87 24.73 -10.53
C VAL A 202 -64.23 24.01 -10.63
N GLN A 203 -65.16 24.57 -11.42
CA GLN A 203 -66.42 23.89 -11.73
C GLN A 203 -66.13 22.68 -12.63
N ARG A 204 -66.53 21.49 -12.18
CA ARG A 204 -66.33 20.25 -12.96
C ARG A 204 -67.23 20.27 -14.20
N GLY A 205 -66.62 20.25 -15.38
CA GLY A 205 -67.30 19.98 -16.64
C GLY A 205 -67.65 18.50 -16.80
N GLY A 206 -68.55 18.18 -17.74
CA GLY A 206 -68.92 16.80 -18.09
C GLY A 206 -68.02 16.13 -19.14
N SER A 207 -67.04 16.86 -19.67
CA SER A 207 -66.18 16.43 -20.79
C SER A 207 -64.70 16.57 -20.41
N TRP A 208 -63.87 15.70 -20.99
CA TRP A 208 -62.42 15.82 -20.91
C TRP A 208 -61.90 16.77 -21.97
N THR A 209 -60.79 17.46 -21.69
CA THR A 209 -60.07 18.23 -22.71
C THR A 209 -59.35 17.26 -23.63
N GLU A 210 -59.58 17.39 -24.95
CA GLU A 210 -58.83 16.62 -25.94
C GLU A 210 -57.31 16.87 -25.76
N ASP A 211 -56.50 15.83 -26.02
CA ASP A 211 -55.03 15.83 -25.95
C ASP A 211 -54.37 15.97 -24.55
N THR A 212 -55.14 15.84 -23.44
CA THR A 212 -54.59 15.99 -22.07
C THR A 212 -54.24 14.68 -21.36
N ARG A 213 -54.26 13.53 -22.05
CA ARG A 213 -53.90 12.23 -21.47
C ARG A 213 -53.07 11.38 -22.42
#